data_AF-A0A6A0A2N2-F1
#
_entry.id   AF-A0A6A0A2N2-F1
#
_cell.length_a   1.000
_cell.length_b   1.000
_cell.length_c   1.000
_cell.angle_alpha   90.00
_cell.angle_beta   90.00
_cell.angle_gamma   90.00
#
_symmetry.space_group_name_H-M   'P 1'
#
loop_
_entity.id
_entity.type
_entity.pdbx_description
1 polymer ?
#
loop_
_entity_poly.entity_id
_entity_poly.type
_entity_poly.pdbx_seq_one_letter_code
_entity_poly.pdbx_strand_id
1 'polypeptide(L)'
;MFFITLSNTSLANRPALLLATVAATGEACKRQILRLLGLAVEDYRLGETSKACKADVQQYCGGVKADSGSFAGAVHACLRKSWEHLSPGCRRAEQALELAEHEDVRLNPRIQRECPLAIKQFCDSVPAGNANVLSCLQSASSKPSFPQDCKSAIDKLLERAHAKYSLNIKLKAACDPDVSQMCPGASDEPQRVSDPGILGCLASNSSALSAPCRVELAALVHVHLDRYRIGMPLTSPCDGDVMARCNVDKQVTPFLMGGVPVQTCSRAAQAMLGAHIHV
;
A
#
# COMPACT_ATOMS: atom_id res chain seq x y z
N MET A 1 20.31 -27.88 33.47
CA MET A 1 20.71 -26.53 33.01
C MET A 1 20.80 -26.55 31.49
N PHE A 2 19.75 -26.13 30.79
CA PHE A 2 19.80 -25.86 29.35
C PHE A 2 19.62 -24.34 29.20
N PHE A 3 20.73 -23.66 28.94
CA PHE A 3 20.75 -22.27 28.52
C PHE A 3 20.57 -22.25 27.00
N ILE A 4 19.40 -21.84 26.52
CA ILE A 4 19.24 -21.44 25.11
C ILE A 4 19.68 -19.98 25.04
N THR A 5 20.83 -19.76 24.43
CA THR A 5 21.33 -18.44 24.03
C THR A 5 20.47 -17.91 22.90
N LEU A 6 19.66 -16.88 23.18
CA LEU A 6 19.02 -16.06 22.15
C LEU A 6 20.10 -15.17 21.52
N SER A 7 20.66 -15.63 20.40
CA SER A 7 21.52 -14.81 19.55
C SER A 7 20.67 -13.75 18.86
N ASN A 8 20.95 -12.53 19.26
CA ASN A 8 20.41 -11.27 18.80
C ASN A 8 20.92 -10.94 17.39
N THR A 9 20.08 -11.08 16.36
CA THR A 9 20.16 -10.32 15.09
C THR A 9 18.81 -10.39 14.35
N SER A 10 18.27 -9.21 14.01
CA SER A 10 17.12 -9.00 13.10
C SER A 10 15.69 -9.08 13.68
N LEU A 11 15.39 -8.24 14.67
CA LEU A 11 14.01 -7.89 15.07
C LEU A 11 13.62 -6.44 14.69
N ALA A 12 14.47 -5.73 13.95
CA ALA A 12 14.37 -4.28 13.77
C ALA A 12 13.51 -3.83 12.58
N ASN A 13 12.87 -4.71 11.79
CA ASN A 13 12.14 -4.26 10.60
C ASN A 13 10.91 -5.09 10.19
N ARG A 14 10.19 -5.66 11.16
CA ARG A 14 8.88 -6.29 10.92
C ARG A 14 7.75 -5.37 11.38
N PRO A 15 7.19 -4.50 10.52
CA PRO A 15 5.87 -3.95 10.81
C PRO A 15 4.91 -5.11 10.55
N ALA A 16 4.44 -5.75 11.62
CA ALA A 16 3.35 -6.70 11.58
C ALA A 16 2.61 -6.49 12.90
N LEU A 17 1.59 -5.65 12.83
CA LEU A 17 0.75 -5.28 13.95
C LEU A 17 0.13 -6.56 14.55
N LEU A 18 0.57 -6.93 15.76
CA LEU A 18 -0.03 -7.88 16.72
C LEU A 18 -0.37 -9.33 16.30
N LEU A 19 -0.73 -9.62 15.05
CA LEU A 19 -1.06 -10.96 14.56
C LEU A 19 0.18 -11.87 14.46
N ALA A 20 1.37 -11.29 14.28
CA ALA A 20 2.63 -12.03 14.28
C ALA A 20 3.32 -12.06 15.67
N THR A 21 3.09 -11.07 16.53
CA THR A 21 3.74 -11.00 17.86
C THR A 21 3.07 -11.91 18.88
N VAL A 22 1.78 -12.19 18.70
CA VAL A 22 1.10 -13.28 19.39
C VAL A 22 0.90 -14.36 18.34
N ALA A 23 1.63 -15.47 18.44
CA ALA A 23 1.24 -16.71 17.76
C ALA A 23 -0.12 -17.17 18.33
N ALA A 24 -1.19 -16.44 18.00
CA ALA A 24 -2.54 -16.71 18.44
C ALA A 24 -2.98 -17.96 17.70
N THR A 25 -2.72 -19.13 18.28
CA THR A 25 -3.07 -20.42 17.68
C THR A 25 -4.58 -20.66 17.71
N GLY A 26 -5.30 -20.06 18.65
CA GLY A 26 -6.75 -20.21 18.82
C GLY A 26 -7.59 -19.27 17.96
N GLU A 27 -8.54 -19.83 17.20
CA GLU A 27 -9.46 -19.09 16.33
C GLU A 27 -10.31 -18.05 17.07
N ALA A 28 -10.69 -18.30 18.31
CA ALA A 28 -11.41 -17.32 19.12
C ALA A 28 -10.55 -16.07 19.41
N CYS A 29 -9.26 -16.27 19.71
CA CYS A 29 -8.31 -15.18 19.95
C CYS A 29 -8.08 -14.38 18.66
N LYS A 30 -7.86 -15.06 17.53
CA LYS A 30 -7.69 -14.41 16.21
C LYS A 30 -8.90 -13.53 15.86
N ARG A 31 -10.12 -14.04 16.04
CA ARG A 31 -11.35 -13.26 15.79
C ARG A 31 -11.45 -12.03 16.69
N GLN A 32 -11.12 -12.17 17.98
CA GLN A 32 -11.17 -11.04 18.90
C GLN A 32 -10.09 -9.99 18.57
N ILE A 33 -8.88 -10.42 18.22
CA ILE A 33 -7.81 -9.51 17.78
C ILE A 33 -8.26 -8.75 16.54
N LEU A 34 -8.76 -9.44 15.51
CA LEU A 34 -9.27 -8.80 14.29
C LEU A 34 -10.37 -7.78 14.59
N ARG A 35 -11.29 -8.09 15.51
CA ARG A 35 -12.32 -7.15 15.95
C ARG A 35 -11.72 -5.90 16.59
N LEU A 36 -10.76 -6.07 17.51
CA LEU A 36 -10.11 -4.95 18.19
C LEU A 36 -9.29 -4.09 17.21
N LEU A 37 -8.62 -4.72 16.25
CA LEU A 37 -7.90 -4.03 15.18
C LEU A 37 -8.85 -3.26 14.27
N GLY A 38 -10.01 -3.84 13.91
CA GLY A 38 -11.04 -3.13 13.14
C GLY A 38 -11.49 -1.85 13.83
N LEU A 39 -11.74 -1.89 15.14
CA LEU A 39 -12.06 -0.69 15.92
C LEU A 39 -10.92 0.34 15.90
N ALA A 40 -9.67 -0.11 15.98
CA ALA A 40 -8.50 0.77 15.95
C ALA A 40 -8.26 1.42 14.58
N VAL A 41 -8.64 0.78 13.48
CA VAL A 41 -8.61 1.39 12.13
C VAL A 41 -9.68 2.47 11.98
N GLU A 42 -10.82 2.31 12.65
CA GLU A 42 -11.91 3.27 12.59
C GLU A 42 -11.69 4.49 13.51
N ASP A 43 -11.06 4.29 14.66
CA ASP A 43 -10.84 5.32 15.69
C ASP A 43 -9.41 5.31 16.23
N TYR A 44 -8.65 6.38 15.91
CA TYR A 44 -7.26 6.56 16.34
C TYR A 44 -7.08 6.57 17.85
N ARG A 45 -8.15 6.80 18.63
CA ARG A 45 -8.10 6.82 20.09
C ARG A 45 -7.99 5.40 20.68
N LEU A 46 -8.03 4.37 19.86
CA LEU A 46 -7.89 2.98 20.25
C LEU A 46 -6.51 2.43 19.84
N GLY A 47 -5.96 1.54 20.66
CA GLY A 47 -4.66 0.89 20.38
C GLY A 47 -3.45 1.80 20.57
N GLU A 48 -2.37 1.51 19.82
CA GLU A 48 -1.08 2.19 19.96
C GLU A 48 -1.06 3.60 19.35
N THR A 49 -1.88 3.85 18.32
CA THR A 49 -2.07 5.18 17.71
C THR A 49 -2.58 6.20 18.74
N SER A 50 -3.43 5.78 19.67
CA SER A 50 -3.94 6.63 20.76
C SER A 50 -2.82 7.23 21.61
N LYS A 51 -1.79 6.44 21.90
CA LYS A 51 -0.64 6.85 22.70
C LYS A 51 0.36 7.64 21.86
N ALA A 52 0.67 7.12 20.67
CA ALA A 52 1.76 7.62 19.85
C ALA A 52 1.40 8.90 19.06
N CYS A 53 0.14 9.07 18.67
CA CYS A 53 -0.29 10.12 17.75
C CYS A 53 -1.05 11.27 18.42
N LYS A 54 -1.26 11.26 19.74
CA LYS A 54 -2.12 12.25 20.41
C LYS A 54 -1.70 13.71 20.15
N ALA A 55 -0.41 14.01 20.28
CA ALA A 55 0.11 15.36 20.03
C ALA A 55 0.03 15.74 18.54
N ASP A 56 0.39 14.81 17.66
CA ASP A 56 0.36 15.01 16.21
C ASP A 56 -1.08 15.24 15.71
N VAL A 57 -2.06 14.52 16.25
CA VAL A 57 -3.48 14.75 15.95
C VAL A 57 -3.91 16.15 16.39
N GLN A 58 -3.54 16.58 17.60
CA GLN A 58 -3.89 17.93 18.07
C GLN A 58 -3.29 19.02 17.19
N GLN A 59 -2.06 18.81 16.72
CA GLN A 59 -1.33 19.79 15.92
C GLN A 59 -1.78 19.84 14.46
N TYR A 60 -1.97 18.68 13.82
CA TYR A 60 -2.19 18.59 12.37
C TYR A 60 -3.62 18.21 11.97
N CYS A 61 -4.37 17.55 12.86
CA CYS A 61 -5.67 16.95 12.56
C CYS A 61 -6.80 17.35 13.53
N GLY A 62 -6.59 18.36 14.38
CA GLY A 62 -7.55 18.75 15.43
C GLY A 62 -8.90 19.27 14.90
N GLY A 63 -8.94 19.73 13.64
CA GLY A 63 -10.14 20.19 12.95
C GLY A 63 -10.92 19.09 12.22
N VAL A 64 -10.45 17.84 12.24
CA VAL A 64 -11.16 16.71 11.62
C VAL A 64 -12.36 16.37 12.49
N LYS A 65 -13.52 16.93 12.11
CA LYS A 65 -14.81 16.66 12.75
C LYS A 65 -15.13 15.16 12.67
N ALA A 66 -15.09 14.50 13.82
CA ALA A 66 -15.55 13.12 13.97
C ALA A 66 -17.08 13.01 13.86
N ASP A 67 -17.80 14.14 13.93
CA ASP A 67 -19.25 14.23 14.13
C ASP A 67 -20.06 14.63 12.87
N SER A 68 -19.44 14.91 11.73
CA SER A 68 -20.17 15.33 10.51
C SER A 68 -20.50 14.18 9.54
N GLY A 69 -20.69 12.95 10.04
CA GLY A 69 -20.85 11.77 9.17
C GLY A 69 -19.54 11.35 8.50
N SER A 70 -18.41 11.64 9.16
CA SER A 70 -17.06 11.36 8.65
C SER A 70 -16.84 9.86 8.45
N PHE A 71 -16.19 9.51 7.35
CA PHE A 71 -15.72 8.17 7.03
C PHE A 71 -14.92 7.58 8.21
N ALA A 72 -15.26 6.37 8.67
CA ALA A 72 -14.51 5.68 9.71
C ALA A 72 -13.01 5.67 9.37
N GLY A 73 -12.15 6.10 10.30
CA GLY A 73 -10.72 6.30 10.05
C GLY A 73 -10.33 7.67 9.45
N ALA A 74 -11.19 8.69 9.50
CA ALA A 74 -10.88 10.04 8.98
C ALA A 74 -9.61 10.67 9.59
N VAL A 75 -9.35 10.45 10.89
CA VAL A 75 -8.15 10.96 11.55
C VAL A 75 -6.90 10.23 11.03
N HIS A 76 -6.96 8.91 10.82
CA HIS A 76 -5.88 8.15 10.18
C HIS A 76 -5.58 8.66 8.77
N ALA A 77 -6.62 8.93 7.98
CA ALA A 77 -6.46 9.53 6.65
C ALA A 77 -5.80 10.93 6.72
N CYS A 78 -6.09 11.73 7.74
CA CYS A 78 -5.41 13.01 7.97
C CYS A 78 -3.94 12.82 8.35
N LEU A 79 -3.65 11.94 9.32
CA LEU A 79 -2.27 11.62 9.73
C LEU A 79 -1.42 11.17 8.53
N ARG A 80 -1.96 10.29 7.68
CA ARG A 80 -1.30 9.81 6.46
C ARG A 80 -1.00 10.92 5.45
N LYS A 81 -1.79 12.00 5.41
CA LYS A 81 -1.53 13.19 4.58
C LYS A 81 -0.47 14.11 5.20
N SER A 82 -0.36 14.11 6.53
CA SER A 82 0.64 14.90 7.28
C SER A 82 1.92 14.10 7.60
N TRP A 83 2.19 13.04 6.83
CA TRP A 83 3.23 12.03 7.12
C TRP A 83 4.61 12.61 7.47
N GLU A 84 5.04 13.62 6.71
CA GLU A 84 6.34 14.29 6.87
C GLU A 84 6.48 15.01 8.22
N HIS A 85 5.36 15.47 8.78
CA HIS A 85 5.33 16.25 10.01
C HIS A 85 5.07 15.40 11.26
N LEU A 86 4.67 14.14 11.09
CA LEU A 86 4.39 13.26 12.21
C LEU A 86 5.63 12.98 13.06
N SER A 87 5.43 12.67 14.34
CA SER A 87 6.50 12.14 15.18
C SER A 87 6.92 10.74 14.69
N PRO A 88 8.18 10.31 14.92
CA PRO A 88 8.62 8.95 14.57
C PRO A 88 7.77 7.86 15.24
N GLY A 89 7.27 8.11 16.45
CA GLY A 89 6.37 7.20 17.17
C GLY A 89 5.03 7.05 16.46
N CYS A 90 4.39 8.17 16.12
CA CYS A 90 3.12 8.14 15.40
C CYS A 90 3.25 7.52 14.01
N ARG A 91 4.30 7.87 13.24
CA ARG A 91 4.56 7.24 11.94
C ARG A 91 4.61 5.73 12.02
N ARG A 92 5.32 5.17 12.99
CA ARG A 92 5.40 3.70 13.15
C ARG A 92 4.05 3.08 13.49
N ALA A 93 3.29 3.69 14.41
CA ALA A 93 1.98 3.19 14.80
C ALA A 93 0.99 3.24 13.61
N GLU A 94 0.98 4.36 12.88
CA GLU A 94 0.13 4.55 11.70
C GLU A 94 0.54 3.61 10.56
N GLN A 95 1.84 3.44 10.30
CA GLN A 95 2.35 2.51 9.28
C GLN A 95 1.90 1.08 9.57
N ALA A 96 2.00 0.65 10.82
CA ALA A 96 1.64 -0.71 11.19
C ALA A 96 0.13 -0.96 11.03
N LEU A 97 -0.70 0.06 11.27
CA LEU A 97 -2.14 0.00 11.06
C LEU A 97 -2.50 0.00 9.56
N GLU A 98 -1.90 0.92 8.79
CA GLU A 98 -2.07 1.00 7.33
C GLU A 98 -1.63 -0.30 6.65
N LEU A 99 -0.56 -0.93 7.14
CA LEU A 99 -0.12 -2.23 6.64
C LEU A 99 -1.17 -3.32 6.90
N ALA A 100 -1.74 -3.36 8.10
CA ALA A 100 -2.77 -4.33 8.44
C ALA A 100 -4.03 -4.18 7.54
N GLU A 101 -4.37 -2.95 7.16
CA GLU A 101 -5.43 -2.65 6.18
C GLU A 101 -5.11 -3.17 4.76
N HIS A 102 -3.83 -3.21 4.38
CA HIS A 102 -3.37 -3.74 3.09
C HIS A 102 -3.12 -5.26 3.11
N GLU A 103 -2.99 -5.86 4.29
CA GLU A 103 -2.84 -7.29 4.47
C GLU A 103 -4.20 -8.02 4.53
N ASP A 104 -5.18 -7.43 5.21
CA ASP A 104 -6.48 -8.06 5.40
C ASP A 104 -7.63 -7.11 5.10
N VAL A 105 -8.44 -7.50 4.11
CA VAL A 105 -9.63 -6.76 3.68
C VAL A 105 -10.61 -6.48 4.81
N ARG A 106 -10.64 -7.32 5.85
CA ARG A 106 -11.53 -7.18 7.02
C ARG A 106 -11.13 -6.00 7.90
N LEU A 107 -9.88 -5.57 7.81
CA LEU A 107 -9.35 -4.43 8.54
C LEU A 107 -9.44 -3.14 7.74
N ASN A 108 -9.90 -3.17 6.48
CA ASN A 108 -10.04 -1.99 5.65
C ASN A 108 -11.49 -1.49 5.61
N PRO A 109 -11.86 -0.38 6.30
CA PRO A 109 -13.24 0.08 6.39
C PRO A 109 -13.83 0.47 5.04
N ARG A 110 -12.98 0.98 4.13
CA ARG A 110 -13.45 1.38 2.79
C ARG A 110 -13.83 0.17 1.96
N ILE A 111 -12.97 -0.84 1.94
CA ILE A 111 -13.25 -2.08 1.19
C ILE A 111 -14.42 -2.83 1.83
N GLN A 112 -14.51 -2.91 3.16
CA GLN A 112 -15.66 -3.52 3.84
C GLN A 112 -16.99 -2.87 3.48
N ARG A 113 -17.01 -1.54 3.29
CA ARG A 113 -18.22 -0.83 2.88
C ARG A 113 -18.50 -0.97 1.38
N GLU A 114 -17.50 -0.80 0.52
CA GLU A 114 -17.69 -0.60 -0.92
C GLU A 114 -17.63 -1.92 -1.72
N CYS A 115 -17.04 -2.99 -1.18
CA CYS A 115 -16.79 -4.25 -1.90
C CYS A 115 -17.52 -5.53 -1.43
N PRO A 116 -18.54 -5.55 -0.53
CA PRO A 116 -19.08 -6.81 -0.02
C PRO A 116 -19.68 -7.70 -1.14
N LEU A 117 -20.32 -7.09 -2.14
CA LEU A 117 -20.86 -7.82 -3.30
C LEU A 117 -19.74 -8.41 -4.17
N ALA A 118 -18.69 -7.63 -4.44
CA ALA A 118 -17.56 -8.09 -5.24
C ALA A 118 -16.79 -9.22 -4.55
N ILE A 119 -16.59 -9.13 -3.22
CA ILE A 119 -15.95 -10.19 -2.44
C ILE A 119 -16.75 -11.48 -2.57
N LYS A 120 -18.06 -11.43 -2.33
CA LYS A 120 -18.95 -12.59 -2.42
C LYS A 120 -19.05 -13.17 -3.85
N GLN A 121 -19.02 -12.33 -4.88
CA GLN A 121 -19.20 -12.78 -6.26
C GLN A 121 -17.93 -13.32 -6.89
N PHE A 122 -16.77 -12.70 -6.61
CA PHE A 122 -15.52 -12.99 -7.31
C PHE A 122 -14.46 -13.66 -6.45
N CYS A 123 -14.54 -13.53 -5.12
CA CYS A 123 -13.47 -13.90 -4.20
C CYS A 123 -13.95 -14.73 -2.99
N ASP A 124 -15.12 -15.37 -3.08
CA ASP A 124 -15.78 -16.06 -1.94
C ASP A 124 -14.93 -17.19 -1.36
N SER A 125 -14.22 -17.92 -2.22
CA SER A 125 -13.34 -19.04 -1.84
C SER A 125 -11.90 -18.60 -1.51
N VAL A 126 -11.60 -17.30 -1.57
CA VAL A 126 -10.25 -16.78 -1.34
C VAL A 126 -10.04 -16.56 0.17
N PRO A 127 -9.02 -17.17 0.79
CA PRO A 127 -8.76 -16.97 2.21
C PRO A 127 -8.33 -15.52 2.49
N ALA A 128 -8.85 -14.94 3.58
CA ALA A 128 -8.43 -13.62 4.05
C ALA A 128 -6.99 -13.62 4.60
N GLY A 129 -6.37 -12.44 4.66
CA GLY A 129 -4.97 -12.25 5.02
C GLY A 129 -4.00 -12.37 3.84
N ASN A 130 -2.73 -12.01 4.06
CA ASN A 130 -1.66 -12.00 3.04
C ASN A 130 -2.03 -11.27 1.74
N ALA A 131 -2.88 -10.25 1.84
CA ALA A 131 -3.47 -9.50 0.71
C ALA A 131 -4.24 -10.35 -0.32
N ASN A 132 -4.57 -11.62 -0.03
CA ASN A 132 -5.12 -12.55 -1.03
C ASN A 132 -6.46 -12.08 -1.61
N VAL A 133 -7.40 -11.66 -0.75
CA VAL A 133 -8.70 -11.15 -1.22
C VAL A 133 -8.54 -9.84 -1.98
N LEU A 134 -7.60 -8.98 -1.58
CA LEU A 134 -7.31 -7.72 -2.28
C LEU A 134 -6.74 -7.96 -3.67
N SER A 135 -5.78 -8.88 -3.81
CA SER A 135 -5.26 -9.30 -5.12
C SER A 135 -6.37 -9.88 -6.01
N CYS A 136 -7.26 -10.69 -5.45
CA CYS A 136 -8.42 -11.21 -6.19
C CYS A 136 -9.35 -10.09 -6.67
N LEU A 137 -9.69 -9.13 -5.81
CA LEU A 137 -10.53 -7.97 -6.18
C LEU A 137 -9.86 -7.13 -7.27
N GLN A 138 -8.55 -6.91 -7.18
CA GLN A 138 -7.78 -6.21 -8.20
C GLN A 138 -7.83 -6.91 -9.56
N SER A 139 -7.63 -8.23 -9.61
CA SER A 139 -7.74 -9.01 -10.86
C SER A 139 -9.17 -9.04 -11.40
N ALA A 140 -10.18 -9.03 -10.53
CA ALA A 140 -11.59 -9.01 -10.93
C ALA A 140 -12.08 -7.62 -11.36
N SER A 141 -11.38 -6.53 -11.04
CA SER A 141 -11.86 -5.16 -11.23
C SER A 141 -11.98 -4.71 -12.71
N SER A 142 -11.49 -5.51 -13.65
CA SER A 142 -11.67 -5.34 -15.09
C SER A 142 -12.96 -5.97 -15.62
N LYS A 143 -13.64 -6.82 -14.83
CA LYS A 143 -14.85 -7.52 -15.26
C LYS A 143 -16.03 -6.54 -15.41
N PRO A 144 -16.88 -6.68 -16.44
CA PRO A 144 -18.01 -5.76 -16.69
C PRO A 144 -19.01 -5.66 -15.54
N SER A 145 -19.23 -6.75 -14.80
CA SER A 145 -20.14 -6.81 -13.65
C SER A 145 -19.50 -6.38 -12.32
N PHE A 146 -18.26 -5.86 -12.34
CA PHE A 146 -17.59 -5.43 -11.13
C PHE A 146 -18.18 -4.09 -10.62
N PRO A 147 -18.58 -3.98 -9.34
CA PRO A 147 -19.16 -2.75 -8.80
C PRO A 147 -18.22 -1.55 -8.91
N GLN A 148 -18.72 -0.41 -9.41
CA GLN A 148 -17.89 0.78 -9.63
C GLN A 148 -17.38 1.40 -8.32
N ASP A 149 -18.19 1.39 -7.25
CA ASP A 149 -17.75 1.88 -5.94
C ASP A 149 -16.58 1.05 -5.41
N CYS A 150 -16.68 -0.29 -5.50
CA CYS A 150 -15.57 -1.18 -5.15
C CYS A 150 -14.34 -0.93 -6.02
N LYS A 151 -14.53 -0.68 -7.32
CA LYS A 151 -13.42 -0.37 -8.23
C LYS A 151 -12.69 0.89 -7.78
N SER A 152 -13.42 1.96 -7.47
CA SER A 152 -12.85 3.19 -6.91
C SER A 152 -12.21 2.97 -5.53
N ALA A 153 -12.73 2.04 -4.74
CA ALA A 153 -12.15 1.64 -3.45
C ALA A 153 -10.75 1.03 -3.64
N ILE A 154 -10.68 0.01 -4.51
CA ILE A 154 -9.46 -0.71 -4.85
C ILE A 154 -8.45 0.19 -5.57
N ASP A 155 -8.89 1.02 -6.51
CA ASP A 155 -7.96 1.90 -7.24
C ASP A 155 -7.23 2.87 -6.30
N LYS A 156 -7.93 3.46 -5.32
CA LYS A 156 -7.26 4.33 -4.31
C LYS A 156 -6.37 3.54 -3.35
N LEU A 157 -6.75 2.32 -3.01
CA LEU A 157 -5.90 1.43 -2.20
C LEU A 157 -4.58 1.14 -2.96
N LEU A 158 -4.69 0.79 -4.24
CA LEU A 158 -3.54 0.49 -5.09
C LEU A 158 -2.69 1.73 -5.34
N GLU A 159 -3.28 2.91 -5.55
CA GLU A 159 -2.52 4.18 -5.63
C GLU A 159 -1.63 4.37 -4.40
N ARG A 160 -2.16 4.08 -3.20
CA ARG A 160 -1.39 4.18 -1.96
C ARG A 160 -0.28 3.12 -1.89
N ALA A 161 -0.56 1.89 -2.32
CA ALA A 161 0.42 0.81 -2.36
C ALA A 161 1.52 1.03 -3.42
N HIS A 162 1.20 1.59 -4.59
CA HIS A 162 2.15 1.84 -5.67
C HIS A 162 3.22 2.86 -5.29
N ALA A 163 2.93 3.75 -4.33
CA ALA A 163 3.88 4.72 -3.82
C ALA A 163 4.82 4.18 -2.73
N LYS A 164 4.49 3.03 -2.11
CA LYS A 164 5.17 2.52 -0.91
C LYS A 164 5.51 1.05 -1.00
N TYR A 165 6.80 0.73 -0.93
CA TYR A 165 7.23 -0.67 -0.89
C TYR A 165 6.58 -1.44 0.27
N SER A 166 6.45 -0.82 1.45
CA SER A 166 5.92 -1.48 2.64
C SER A 166 4.48 -1.95 2.51
N LEU A 167 3.67 -1.29 1.70
CA LEU A 167 2.25 -1.62 1.51
C LEU A 167 2.02 -2.73 0.47
N ASN A 168 3.07 -3.14 -0.26
CA ASN A 168 3.01 -4.27 -1.19
C ASN A 168 3.33 -5.56 -0.44
N ILE A 169 2.35 -6.13 0.28
CA ILE A 169 2.54 -7.25 1.22
C ILE A 169 3.34 -8.43 0.64
N LYS A 170 2.96 -8.90 -0.56
CA LYS A 170 3.60 -10.05 -1.20
C LYS A 170 5.02 -9.72 -1.66
N LEU A 171 5.21 -8.57 -2.29
CA LEU A 171 6.51 -8.04 -2.68
C LEU A 171 7.43 -7.89 -1.47
N LYS A 172 6.94 -7.27 -0.39
CA LYS A 172 7.71 -7.07 0.84
C LYS A 172 8.17 -8.40 1.41
N ALA A 173 7.27 -9.36 1.55
CA ALA A 173 7.59 -10.69 2.05
C ALA A 173 8.66 -11.40 1.21
N ALA A 174 8.63 -11.23 -0.12
CA ALA A 174 9.60 -11.83 -1.03
C ALA A 174 10.95 -11.09 -1.09
N CYS A 175 10.94 -9.76 -0.98
CA CYS A 175 12.08 -8.89 -1.24
C CYS A 175 12.77 -8.33 0.01
N ASP A 176 12.21 -8.49 1.21
CA ASP A 176 12.83 -7.96 2.45
C ASP A 176 14.31 -8.37 2.64
N PRO A 177 14.71 -9.63 2.32
CA PRO A 177 16.12 -10.03 2.37
C PRO A 177 16.97 -9.25 1.36
N ASP A 178 16.49 -9.13 0.11
CA ASP A 178 17.22 -8.44 -0.97
C ASP A 178 17.33 -6.94 -0.69
N VAL A 179 16.27 -6.30 -0.18
CA VAL A 179 16.29 -4.87 0.21
C VAL A 179 17.33 -4.63 1.30
N SER A 180 17.39 -5.51 2.30
CA SER A 180 18.35 -5.37 3.40
C SER A 180 19.81 -5.49 2.95
N GLN A 181 20.07 -6.25 1.89
CA GLN A 181 21.41 -6.47 1.36
C GLN A 181 21.81 -5.43 0.30
N MET A 182 20.88 -5.06 -0.57
CA MET A 182 21.17 -4.33 -1.81
C MET A 182 20.68 -2.88 -1.83
N CYS A 183 19.66 -2.56 -1.03
CA CYS A 183 19.06 -1.23 -0.98
C CYS A 183 19.16 -0.59 0.42
N PRO A 184 20.34 -0.61 1.09
CA PRO A 184 20.47 -0.02 2.41
C PRO A 184 20.26 1.50 2.34
N GLY A 185 19.38 2.02 3.19
CA GLY A 185 19.09 3.45 3.28
C GLY A 185 18.14 4.00 2.21
N ALA A 186 17.64 3.16 1.30
CA ALA A 186 16.56 3.55 0.40
C ALA A 186 15.28 3.82 1.18
N SER A 187 14.56 4.89 0.81
CA SER A 187 13.35 5.32 1.49
C SER A 187 12.13 4.52 1.00
N ASP A 188 11.21 4.23 1.92
CA ASP A 188 9.96 3.54 1.58
C ASP A 188 8.94 4.46 0.90
N GLU A 189 8.99 5.75 1.23
CA GLU A 189 8.22 6.82 0.59
C GLU A 189 9.22 7.91 0.19
N PRO A 190 9.63 7.96 -1.09
CA PRO A 190 10.62 8.93 -1.55
C PRO A 190 10.08 10.36 -1.43
N GLN A 191 10.79 11.19 -0.66
CA GLN A 191 10.42 12.59 -0.38
C GLN A 191 10.71 13.52 -1.55
N ARG A 192 11.46 13.05 -2.55
CA ARG A 192 11.82 13.80 -3.75
C ARG A 192 11.49 12.96 -4.96
N VAL A 193 11.01 13.62 -6.01
CA VAL A 193 10.73 12.98 -7.31
C VAL A 193 11.95 12.23 -7.87
N SER A 194 13.16 12.69 -7.52
CA SER A 194 14.43 12.10 -7.95
C SER A 194 14.92 10.93 -7.09
N ASP A 195 14.29 10.66 -5.95
CA ASP A 195 14.65 9.52 -5.10
C ASP A 195 13.90 8.28 -5.61
N PRO A 196 14.60 7.27 -6.17
CA PRO A 196 13.95 6.06 -6.65
C PRO A 196 13.31 5.22 -5.52
N GLY A 197 13.66 5.48 -4.26
CA GLY A 197 13.18 4.74 -3.11
C GLY A 197 13.53 3.25 -3.18
N ILE A 198 12.90 2.44 -2.33
CA ILE A 198 13.11 0.99 -2.33
C ILE A 198 12.65 0.36 -3.65
N LEU A 199 11.49 0.75 -4.17
CA LEU A 199 10.93 0.19 -5.40
C LEU A 199 11.84 0.43 -6.62
N GLY A 200 12.33 1.66 -6.80
CA GLY A 200 13.24 1.98 -7.89
C GLY A 200 14.61 1.32 -7.71
N CYS A 201 15.13 1.23 -6.47
CA CYS A 201 16.37 0.49 -6.20
C CYS A 201 16.26 -1.00 -6.58
N LEU A 202 15.15 -1.65 -6.23
CA LEU A 202 14.87 -3.03 -6.63
C LEU A 202 14.81 -3.17 -8.15
N ALA A 203 14.12 -2.26 -8.85
CA ALA A 203 14.04 -2.27 -10.31
C ALA A 203 15.42 -2.14 -10.97
N SER A 204 16.29 -1.24 -10.48
CA SER A 204 17.65 -1.07 -10.98
C SER A 204 18.55 -2.29 -10.76
N ASN A 205 18.26 -3.10 -9.74
CA ASN A 205 19.04 -4.29 -9.38
C ASN A 205 18.35 -5.60 -9.76
N SER A 206 17.28 -5.55 -10.57
CA SER A 206 16.37 -6.67 -10.83
C SER A 206 17.04 -7.98 -11.24
N SER A 207 18.13 -7.95 -12.00
CA SER A 207 18.87 -9.14 -12.43
C SER A 207 19.54 -9.89 -11.26
N ALA A 208 19.98 -9.16 -10.23
CA ALA A 208 20.71 -9.69 -9.08
C ALA A 208 19.81 -10.07 -7.89
N LEU A 209 18.50 -9.76 -7.95
CA LEU A 209 17.54 -10.11 -6.90
C LEU A 209 17.33 -11.62 -6.79
N SER A 210 16.78 -12.08 -5.66
CA SER A 210 16.34 -13.47 -5.53
C SER A 210 15.20 -13.79 -6.51
N ALA A 211 15.06 -15.07 -6.90
CA ALA A 211 13.95 -15.51 -7.75
C ALA A 211 12.55 -15.12 -7.24
N PRO A 212 12.19 -15.34 -5.96
CA PRO A 212 10.87 -14.93 -5.46
C PRO A 212 10.68 -13.41 -5.51
N CYS A 213 11.70 -12.61 -5.18
CA CYS A 213 11.59 -11.16 -5.26
C CYS A 213 11.40 -10.67 -6.70
N ARG A 214 12.14 -11.23 -7.67
CA ARG A 214 11.96 -10.88 -9.10
C ARG A 214 10.54 -11.12 -9.58
N VAL A 215 9.91 -12.22 -9.19
CA VAL A 215 8.54 -12.56 -9.60
C VAL A 215 7.54 -11.53 -9.08
N GLU A 216 7.60 -11.21 -7.78
CA GLU A 216 6.68 -10.23 -7.20
C GLU A 216 6.96 -8.81 -7.72
N LEU A 217 8.23 -8.45 -7.95
CA LEU A 217 8.59 -7.17 -8.55
C LEU A 217 8.05 -7.05 -9.98
N ALA A 218 8.21 -8.10 -10.79
CA ALA A 218 7.67 -8.13 -12.15
C ALA A 218 6.15 -8.02 -12.16
N ALA A 219 5.46 -8.69 -11.23
CA ALA A 219 4.02 -8.56 -11.07
C ALA A 219 3.59 -7.11 -10.75
N LEU A 220 4.30 -6.43 -9.85
CA LEU A 220 4.04 -5.02 -9.54
C LEU A 220 4.32 -4.11 -10.76
N VAL A 221 5.43 -4.33 -11.47
CA VAL A 221 5.75 -3.58 -12.69
C VAL A 221 4.64 -3.73 -13.74
N HIS A 222 4.12 -4.95 -13.95
CA HIS A 222 3.02 -5.18 -14.89
C HIS A 222 1.77 -4.36 -14.51
N VAL A 223 1.40 -4.33 -13.23
CA VAL A 223 0.30 -3.51 -12.72
C VAL A 223 0.52 -2.02 -12.99
N HIS A 224 1.73 -1.52 -12.76
CA HIS A 224 2.08 -0.11 -12.99
C HIS A 224 2.04 0.27 -14.48
N LEU A 225 2.38 -0.66 -15.38
CA LEU A 225 2.30 -0.43 -16.82
C LEU A 225 0.86 -0.48 -17.33
N ASP A 226 0.07 -1.45 -16.86
CA ASP A 226 -1.34 -1.60 -17.24
C ASP A 226 -2.22 -0.44 -16.74
N ARG A 227 -1.91 0.07 -15.54
CA ARG A 227 -2.62 1.19 -14.91
C ARG A 227 -1.67 2.36 -14.70
N TYR A 228 -1.04 2.80 -15.80
CA TYR A 228 -0.05 3.88 -15.77
C TYR A 228 -0.58 5.14 -15.07
N ARG A 229 0.20 5.65 -14.11
CA ARG A 229 -0.04 6.92 -13.44
C ARG A 229 1.26 7.70 -13.35
N ILE A 230 1.14 8.99 -13.57
CA ILE A 230 2.28 9.90 -13.47
C ILE A 230 2.68 10.03 -11.98
N GLY A 231 3.98 10.06 -11.74
CA GLY A 231 4.59 10.24 -10.41
C GLY A 231 4.70 8.96 -9.59
N MET A 232 4.62 7.78 -10.22
CA MET A 232 4.82 6.49 -9.54
C MET A 232 6.31 6.11 -9.53
N PRO A 233 6.87 5.62 -8.40
CA PRO A 233 8.32 5.37 -8.28
C PRO A 233 8.93 4.46 -9.36
N LEU A 234 8.20 3.42 -9.80
CA LEU A 234 8.68 2.48 -10.82
C LEU A 234 8.62 3.01 -12.25
N THR A 235 7.72 3.96 -12.53
CA THR A 235 7.46 4.47 -13.90
C THR A 235 7.80 5.94 -14.06
N SER A 236 8.26 6.62 -13.00
CA SER A 236 8.58 8.05 -13.05
C SER A 236 9.58 8.43 -14.15
N PRO A 237 10.56 7.59 -14.56
CA PRO A 237 11.42 7.90 -15.70
C PRO A 237 10.66 8.02 -17.02
N CYS A 238 9.51 7.35 -17.16
CA CYS A 238 8.66 7.37 -18.35
C CYS A 238 7.65 8.54 -18.36
N ASP A 239 7.52 9.29 -17.27
CA ASP A 239 6.48 10.32 -17.13
C ASP A 239 6.57 11.39 -18.22
N GLY A 240 7.78 11.84 -18.55
CA GLY A 240 8.01 12.84 -19.60
C GLY A 240 7.55 12.36 -20.98
N ASP A 241 7.84 11.11 -21.32
CA ASP A 241 7.45 10.50 -22.59
C ASP A 241 5.93 10.32 -22.68
N VAL A 242 5.30 9.84 -21.61
CA VAL A 242 3.85 9.67 -21.54
C VAL A 242 3.15 11.01 -21.61
N MET A 243 3.61 12.03 -20.88
CA MET A 243 3.04 13.39 -20.96
C MET A 243 3.12 13.96 -22.38
N ALA A 244 4.27 13.82 -23.04
CA ALA A 244 4.47 14.30 -24.41
C ALA A 244 3.59 13.55 -25.43
N ARG A 245 3.52 12.22 -25.33
CA ARG A 245 2.76 11.37 -26.27
C ARG A 245 1.25 11.43 -26.05
N CYS A 246 0.80 11.59 -24.82
CA CYS A 246 -0.62 11.62 -24.46
C CYS A 246 -1.20 13.04 -24.41
N ASN A 247 -0.40 14.08 -24.74
CA ASN A 247 -0.79 15.48 -24.70
C ASN A 247 -1.44 15.91 -23.36
N VAL A 248 -0.84 15.48 -22.24
CA VAL A 248 -1.31 15.81 -20.88
C VAL A 248 -0.85 17.23 -20.53
N ASP A 249 -1.78 18.10 -20.14
CA ASP A 249 -1.49 19.51 -19.86
C ASP A 249 -0.50 19.68 -18.69
N LYS A 250 0.53 20.50 -18.94
CA LYS A 250 1.58 20.85 -17.98
C LYS A 250 1.09 21.75 -16.84
N GLN A 251 -0.10 22.36 -16.96
CA GLN A 251 -0.64 23.27 -15.93
C GLN A 251 -1.36 22.56 -14.77
N VAL A 252 -1.79 21.31 -14.95
CA VAL A 252 -2.39 20.48 -13.88
C VAL A 252 -1.33 19.71 -13.07
N THR A 253 -0.09 19.69 -13.58
CA THR A 253 1.02 18.85 -13.14
C THR A 253 2.13 19.48 -12.27
N PRO A 254 2.10 20.76 -11.81
CA PRO A 254 3.20 21.28 -10.97
C PRO A 254 3.26 20.68 -9.54
N PHE A 255 2.22 19.96 -9.09
CA PHE A 255 2.09 19.49 -7.70
C PHE A 255 1.92 17.97 -7.57
N LEU A 256 2.45 17.17 -8.51
CA LEU A 256 2.24 15.72 -8.58
C LEU A 256 2.88 14.97 -7.39
N MET A 257 2.22 15.02 -6.24
CA MET A 257 2.10 13.86 -5.35
C MET A 257 1.36 12.81 -6.18
N GLY A 258 2.02 11.69 -6.50
CA GLY A 258 1.65 10.78 -7.59
C GLY A 258 0.18 10.34 -7.64
N GLY A 259 -0.29 9.96 -8.83
CA GLY A 259 -1.62 9.32 -8.95
C GLY A 259 -2.57 9.90 -10.00
N VAL A 260 -2.11 10.75 -10.94
CA VAL A 260 -2.99 11.22 -12.03
C VAL A 260 -3.18 10.10 -13.07
N PRO A 261 -4.42 9.60 -13.26
CA PRO A 261 -4.70 8.60 -14.28
C PRO A 261 -4.61 9.24 -15.67
N VAL A 262 -3.94 8.56 -16.61
CA VAL A 262 -3.84 9.06 -17.99
C VAL A 262 -5.10 8.66 -18.77
N GLN A 263 -6.23 9.27 -18.43
CA GLN A 263 -7.54 8.93 -19.04
C GLN A 263 -7.62 9.29 -20.54
N THR A 264 -6.78 10.19 -21.03
CA THR A 264 -6.84 10.73 -22.40
C THR A 264 -5.61 10.42 -23.24
N CYS A 265 -4.89 9.33 -22.97
CA CYS A 265 -4.01 8.79 -24.00
C CYS A 265 -4.90 8.12 -25.05
N SER A 266 -5.16 8.81 -26.17
CA SER A 266 -6.05 8.30 -27.21
C SER A 266 -5.65 6.88 -27.65
N ARG A 267 -6.58 6.14 -28.27
CA ARG A 267 -6.39 4.76 -28.77
C ARG A 267 -5.13 4.57 -29.65
N ALA A 268 -4.51 5.64 -30.14
CA ALA A 268 -3.24 5.62 -30.86
C ALA A 268 -2.02 5.22 -29.99
N ALA A 269 -2.04 5.47 -28.68
CA ALA A 269 -0.90 5.17 -27.80
C ALA A 269 -0.90 3.74 -27.23
N GLN A 270 -2.09 3.15 -27.06
CA GLN A 270 -2.24 1.74 -26.63
C GLN A 270 -1.65 0.75 -27.66
N ALA A 271 -1.57 1.14 -28.93
CA ALA A 271 -0.94 0.34 -29.99
C ALA A 271 0.60 0.28 -29.89
N MET A 272 1.26 1.17 -29.12
CA MET A 272 2.73 1.23 -29.06
C MET A 272 3.34 0.79 -27.73
N LEU A 273 2.62 0.91 -26.60
CA LEU A 273 3.08 0.35 -25.32
C LEU A 273 3.10 -1.19 -25.33
N GLY A 274 2.26 -1.83 -26.15
CA GLY A 274 2.31 -3.27 -26.40
C GLY A 274 3.41 -3.73 -27.36
N ALA A 275 4.16 -2.81 -28.01
CA ALA A 275 5.20 -3.17 -28.97
C ALA A 275 6.60 -3.34 -28.35
N HIS A 276 6.78 -2.97 -27.07
CA HIS A 276 8.08 -3.02 -26.39
C HIS A 276 8.13 -3.81 -25.08
N ILE A 277 7.03 -4.45 -24.66
CA ILE A 277 7.04 -5.40 -23.53
C ILE A 277 7.19 -6.82 -24.11
N HIS A 278 8.38 -7.10 -24.63
CA HIS A 278 8.89 -8.47 -24.78
C HIS A 278 10.27 -8.51 -24.14
N VAL A 279 10.29 -8.84 -22.85
CA VAL A 279 11.42 -9.46 -22.13
C VAL A 279 10.83 -10.59 -21.29
#